data_AF-A0A0S8AM14-F1
#
_entry.id   AF-A0A0S8AM14-F1
#
_cell.length_a   1.000
_cell.length_b   1.000
_cell.length_c   1.000
_cell.angle_alpha   90.00
_cell.angle_beta   90.00
_cell.angle_gamma   90.00
#
_symmetry.space_group_name_H-M   'P 1'
#
loop_
_entity.id
_entity.type
_entity.pdbx_description
1 polymer ?
#
loop_
_entity_poly.entity_id
_entity_poly.type
_entity_poly.pdbx_seq_one_letter_code
_entity_poly.pdbx_strand_id
1 'polypeptide(L)'
;MFKDFSGSFVIIKRRNKIRTSQRKYGALPKEFFPATKPVLNTIAAMLLVTLIIGISSTIWYGLQVQVALDQIGSSRATNNELHNENKLLLAQRDLLLTQDHIEAAAQKLGLKSPAKKQLRYP
;
A
#
# COMPACT_ATOMS: atom_id res chain seq x y z
N MET A 1 -15.11 -22.32 -83.87
CA MET A 1 -15.26 -23.45 -84.79
C MET A 1 -14.21 -23.29 -85.87
N PHE A 2 -13.31 -24.26 -86.02
CA PHE A 2 -12.37 -24.28 -87.14
C PHE A 2 -12.91 -25.23 -88.19
N LYS A 3 -12.80 -24.83 -89.46
CA LYS A 3 -13.35 -25.55 -90.61
C LYS A 3 -12.20 -26.34 -91.23
N ASP A 4 -12.23 -27.66 -91.11
CA ASP A 4 -11.33 -28.51 -91.87
C ASP A 4 -11.92 -28.75 -93.27
N PHE A 5 -11.03 -28.91 -94.26
CA PHE A 5 -11.32 -28.97 -95.70
C PHE A 5 -12.12 -30.21 -96.16
N SER A 6 -12.75 -30.96 -95.25
CA SER A 6 -13.61 -32.12 -95.54
C SER A 6 -15.08 -31.91 -95.18
N GLY A 7 -15.51 -30.70 -94.84
CA GLY A 7 -16.95 -30.37 -94.69
C GLY A 7 -17.62 -30.85 -93.39
N SER A 8 -16.91 -31.47 -92.45
CA SER A 8 -17.42 -31.86 -91.13
C SER A 8 -16.95 -30.91 -90.02
N PHE A 9 -17.85 -30.51 -89.12
CA PHE A 9 -17.53 -29.64 -87.98
C PHE A 9 -17.07 -30.46 -86.77
N VAL A 10 -15.82 -30.25 -86.33
CA VAL A 10 -15.31 -30.85 -85.09
C VAL A 10 -15.45 -29.86 -83.93
N ILE A 11 -16.17 -30.26 -82.89
CA ILE A 11 -16.32 -29.48 -81.64
C ILE A 11 -15.09 -29.73 -80.78
N ILE A 12 -14.13 -28.80 -80.79
CA ILE A 12 -12.98 -28.83 -79.89
C ILE A 12 -13.45 -28.37 -78.50
N LYS A 13 -13.61 -29.31 -77.56
CA LYS A 13 -13.85 -29.00 -76.14
C LYS A 13 -12.64 -28.26 -75.57
N ARG A 14 -12.74 -26.94 -75.39
CA ARG A 14 -11.74 -26.14 -74.67
C ARG A 14 -11.65 -26.65 -73.22
N ARG A 15 -10.42 -26.94 -72.79
CA ARG A 15 -10.06 -27.37 -71.43
C ARG A 15 -10.69 -26.44 -70.38
N ASN A 16 -11.41 -27.03 -69.42
CA ASN A 16 -11.89 -26.36 -68.21
C ASN A 16 -10.68 -25.78 -67.45
N LYS A 17 -10.53 -24.47 -67.48
CA LYS A 17 -9.58 -23.76 -66.60
C LYS A 17 -10.20 -23.75 -65.21
N ILE A 18 -9.71 -24.62 -64.32
CA ILE A 18 -10.09 -24.66 -62.91
C ILE A 18 -9.86 -23.26 -62.32
N ARG A 19 -10.95 -22.50 -62.09
CA ARG A 19 -10.91 -21.25 -61.34
C ARG A 19 -10.71 -21.62 -59.88
N THR A 20 -9.50 -21.44 -59.37
CA THR A 20 -9.28 -21.38 -57.92
C THR A 20 -10.01 -20.14 -57.41
N SER A 21 -11.11 -20.34 -56.68
CA SER A 21 -11.75 -19.24 -55.96
C SER A 21 -10.77 -18.83 -54.86
N GLN A 22 -10.04 -17.73 -55.06
CA GLN A 22 -9.38 -17.04 -53.98
C GLN A 22 -10.50 -16.52 -53.05
N ARG A 23 -10.88 -17.34 -52.06
CA ARG A 23 -11.65 -16.86 -50.90
C ARG A 23 -10.77 -15.80 -50.26
N LYS A 24 -11.11 -14.53 -50.50
CA LYS A 24 -10.66 -13.44 -49.66
C LYS A 24 -11.18 -13.79 -48.26
N TYR A 25 -10.28 -14.14 -47.36
CA TYR A 25 -10.56 -14.08 -45.93
C TYR A 25 -10.96 -12.63 -45.68
N GLY A 26 -12.27 -12.40 -45.56
CA GLY A 26 -12.80 -11.12 -45.14
C GLY A 26 -12.06 -10.75 -43.86
N ALA A 27 -11.54 -9.53 -43.83
CA ALA A 27 -10.97 -8.96 -42.63
C ALA A 27 -11.90 -9.29 -41.45
N LEU A 28 -11.32 -9.81 -40.37
CA LEU A 28 -12.01 -10.00 -39.10
C LEU A 28 -12.93 -8.81 -38.85
N PRO A 29 -14.22 -9.02 -38.50
CA PRO A 29 -15.10 -7.91 -38.19
C PRO A 29 -14.46 -7.17 -37.02
N LYS A 30 -14.03 -5.95 -37.30
CA LYS A 30 -13.52 -4.99 -36.33
C LYS A 30 -14.71 -4.43 -35.55
N GLU A 31 -15.50 -5.32 -34.97
CA GLU A 31 -16.66 -5.00 -34.14
C GLU A 31 -16.53 -5.72 -32.80
N PHE A 32 -15.41 -5.45 -32.12
CA PHE A 32 -15.44 -5.44 -30.67
C PHE A 32 -15.87 -4.03 -30.26
N PHE A 33 -17.18 -3.88 -30.09
CA PHE A 33 -17.90 -2.72 -29.59
C PHE A 33 -18.05 -1.56 -30.58
N PRO A 34 -19.26 -1.29 -31.13
CA PRO A 34 -19.59 0.04 -31.61
C PRO A 34 -19.65 0.95 -30.37
N ALA A 35 -18.48 1.41 -29.93
CA ALA A 35 -18.37 2.43 -28.89
C ALA A 35 -18.97 3.71 -29.47
N THR A 36 -20.28 3.86 -29.31
CA THR A 36 -20.96 5.13 -29.54
C THR A 36 -20.24 6.17 -28.69
N LYS A 37 -19.98 7.37 -29.24
CA LYS A 37 -19.33 8.49 -28.52
C LYS A 37 -19.72 8.63 -27.04
N PRO A 38 -21.00 8.44 -26.62
CA PRO A 38 -21.36 8.45 -25.19
C PRO A 38 -20.74 7.33 -24.34
N VAL A 39 -20.54 6.12 -24.86
CA VAL A 39 -19.92 4.99 -24.13
C VAL A 39 -18.43 5.26 -23.89
N LEU A 40 -17.74 5.85 -24.86
CA LEU A 40 -16.33 6.26 -24.70
C LEU A 40 -16.17 7.37 -23.66
N ASN A 41 -17.08 8.36 -23.67
CA ASN A 41 -17.07 9.45 -22.69
C ASN A 41 -17.33 8.96 -21.26
N THR A 42 -18.23 8.00 -21.09
CA THR A 42 -18.54 7.42 -19.76
C THR A 42 -17.39 6.57 -19.23
N ILE A 43 -16.72 5.78 -20.08
CA ILE A 43 -15.51 5.03 -19.70
C ILE A 43 -14.38 5.98 -19.32
N ALA A 44 -14.17 7.05 -20.10
CA ALA A 44 -13.16 8.07 -19.80
C ALA A 44 -13.46 8.80 -18.47
N ALA A 45 -14.73 9.12 -18.20
CA ALA A 45 -15.15 9.72 -16.94
C ALA A 45 -14.94 8.77 -15.75
N MET A 46 -15.28 7.48 -15.88
CA MET A 46 -15.00 6.49 -14.85
C MET A 46 -13.51 6.37 -14.54
N LEU A 47 -12.66 6.32 -15.56
CA LEU A 47 -11.21 6.28 -15.37
C LEU A 47 -10.70 7.51 -14.61
N LEU A 48 -11.16 8.70 -14.98
CA LEU A 48 -10.82 9.94 -14.27
C LEU A 48 -11.25 9.90 -12.80
N VAL A 49 -12.47 9.46 -12.52
CA VAL A 49 -12.99 9.35 -11.16
C VAL A 49 -12.16 8.33 -10.34
N THR A 50 -11.85 7.17 -10.91
CA THR A 50 -11.03 6.17 -10.23
C THR A 50 -9.62 6.68 -9.93
N LEU A 51 -9.02 7.46 -10.84
CA LEU A 51 -7.71 8.06 -10.64
C LEU A 51 -7.74 9.09 -9.50
N ILE A 52 -8.76 9.97 -9.49
CA ILE A 52 -8.94 10.99 -8.46
C ILE A 52 -9.13 10.33 -7.09
N ILE A 53 -9.97 9.29 -7.01
CA ILE A 53 -10.20 8.53 -5.76
C ILE A 53 -8.93 7.81 -5.31
N GLY A 54 -8.17 7.23 -6.24
CA GLY A 54 -6.89 6.58 -5.92
C GLY A 54 -5.88 7.55 -5.32
N ILE A 55 -5.71 8.73 -5.94
CA ILE A 55 -4.78 9.76 -5.47
C ILE A 55 -5.24 10.33 -4.12
N SER A 56 -6.52 10.64 -3.96
CA SER A 56 -7.03 11.18 -2.69
C SER A 56 -6.92 10.17 -1.55
N SER A 57 -7.17 8.89 -1.83
CA SER A 57 -7.01 7.82 -0.84
C SER A 57 -5.56 7.69 -0.39
N THR A 58 -4.60 7.72 -1.31
CA THR A 58 -3.18 7.62 -0.96
C THR A 58 -2.68 8.81 -0.13
N ILE A 59 -3.14 10.03 -0.44
CA ILE A 59 -2.83 11.22 0.37
C ILE A 59 -3.37 11.06 1.79
N TRP A 60 -4.61 10.58 1.94
CA TRP A 60 -5.24 10.40 3.24
C TRP A 60 -4.51 9.37 4.10
N TYR A 61 -4.17 8.21 3.54
CA TYR A 61 -3.38 7.19 4.24
C TYR A 61 -1.97 7.68 4.57
N GLY A 62 -1.33 8.43 3.68
CA GLY A 62 -0.01 9.03 3.93
C GLY A 62 -0.01 9.97 5.13
N LEU A 63 -1.02 10.83 5.25
CA LEU A 63 -1.18 11.74 6.40
C LEU A 63 -1.40 10.97 7.71
N GLN A 64 -2.23 9.91 7.71
CA GLN A 64 -2.42 9.11 8.92
C GLN A 64 -1.14 8.41 9.39
N VAL A 65 -0.34 7.90 8.45
CA VAL A 65 0.93 7.25 8.78
C VAL A 65 1.92 8.26 9.37
N GLN A 66 2.00 9.47 8.82
CA GLN A 66 2.85 10.54 9.38
C GLN A 66 2.44 10.90 10.81
N VAL A 67 1.15 11.13 11.04
CA VAL A 67 0.63 11.46 12.37
C VAL A 67 0.90 10.33 13.37
N ALA A 68 0.70 9.07 12.96
CA ALA A 68 1.00 7.92 13.81
C ALA A 68 2.50 7.79 14.13
N LEU A 69 3.38 8.04 13.15
CA LEU A 69 4.83 8.02 13.34
C LEU A 69 5.28 9.13 14.29
N ASP A 70 4.73 10.35 14.16
CA ASP A 70 5.03 11.46 15.06
C ASP A 70 4.55 11.18 16.49
N GLN A 71 3.37 10.58 16.65
CA GLN A 71 2.86 10.16 17.96
C GLN A 71 3.74 9.06 18.58
N ILE A 72 4.22 8.10 17.80
CA ILE A 72 5.13 7.05 18.27
C ILE A 72 6.48 7.67 18.67
N GLY A 73 7.00 8.62 17.88
CA GLY A 73 8.23 9.33 18.17
C GLY A 73 8.16 10.12 19.47
N SER A 74 7.10 10.93 19.64
CA SER A 74 6.89 11.72 20.85
C SER A 74 6.62 10.85 22.09
N SER A 75 5.86 9.76 21.94
CA SER A 75 5.61 8.79 23.02
C SER A 75 6.89 8.07 23.45
N ARG A 76 7.80 7.78 22.52
CA ARG A 76 9.11 7.20 22.86
C ARG A 76 10.01 8.18 23.59
N ALA A 77 10.04 9.44 23.15
CA ALA A 77 10.83 10.49 23.80
C ALA A 77 10.36 10.71 25.25
N THR A 78 9.05 10.91 25.44
CA THR A 78 8.44 11.09 26.77
C THR A 78 8.63 9.87 27.67
N ASN A 79 8.48 8.65 27.14
CA ASN A 79 8.68 7.44 27.93
C ASN A 79 10.14 7.24 28.34
N ASN A 80 11.11 7.60 27.48
CA ASN A 80 12.53 7.58 27.83
C ASN A 80 12.88 8.61 28.91
N GLU A 81 12.30 9.81 28.83
CA GLU A 81 12.45 10.85 29.85
C GLU A 81 11.89 10.37 31.18
N LEU A 82 10.64 9.89 31.20
CA LEU A 82 10.00 9.31 32.39
C LEU A 82 10.79 8.12 32.96
N HIS A 83 11.35 7.27 32.11
CA HIS A 83 12.16 6.13 32.56
C HIS A 83 13.47 6.59 33.22
N ASN A 84 14.11 7.64 32.68
CA ASN A 84 15.31 8.23 33.27
C ASN A 84 15.00 8.93 34.60
N GLU A 85 13.91 9.69 34.67
CA GLU A 85 13.44 10.32 35.91
C GLU A 85 13.12 9.27 36.98
N ASN A 86 12.43 8.19 36.62
CA ASN A 86 12.11 7.12 37.55
C ASN A 86 13.38 6.45 38.11
N LYS A 87 14.40 6.20 37.27
CA LYS A 87 15.70 5.70 37.75
C LYS A 87 16.36 6.67 38.73
N LEU A 88 16.30 7.97 38.45
CA LEU A 88 16.87 8.98 39.33
C LEU A 88 16.11 9.05 40.66
N LEU A 89 14.78 9.00 40.62
CA LEU A 89 13.93 8.96 41.83
C LEU A 89 14.17 7.69 42.65
N LEU A 90 14.37 6.54 42.01
CA LEU A 90 14.74 5.30 42.70
C LEU A 90 16.11 5.43 43.37
N ALA A 91 17.10 5.96 42.67
CA ALA A 91 18.43 6.21 43.25
C ALA A 91 18.36 7.20 44.42
N GLN A 92 17.57 8.29 44.29
CA GLN A 92 17.35 9.24 45.38
C GLN A 92 16.62 8.60 46.56
N ARG A 93 15.60 7.78 46.30
CA ARG A 93 14.91 7.02 47.34
C ARG A 93 15.88 6.11 48.08
N ASP A 94 16.73 5.38 47.39
CA ASP A 94 17.70 4.48 48.01
C ASP A 94 18.72 5.26 48.85
N LEU A 95 19.15 6.44 48.38
CA LEU A 95 20.00 7.36 49.15
C LEU A 95 19.28 7.90 50.41
N LEU A 96 18.01 8.28 50.30
CA LEU A 96 17.22 8.77 51.43
C LEU A 96 16.92 7.69 52.46
N LEU A 97 16.87 6.42 52.03
CA LEU A 97 16.72 5.25 52.89
C LEU A 97 18.04 4.82 53.54
N THR A 98 19.16 5.50 53.26
CA THR A 98 20.40 5.25 53.99
C THR A 98 20.24 5.59 55.46
N GLN A 99 20.94 4.83 56.29
CA GLN A 99 20.91 4.98 57.74
C GLN A 99 21.16 6.43 58.15
N ASP A 100 22.24 7.04 57.66
CA ASP A 100 22.65 8.41 58.02
C ASP A 100 21.56 9.45 57.76
N HIS A 101 20.82 9.33 56.65
CA HIS A 101 19.74 10.26 56.32
C HIS A 101 18.52 10.07 57.23
N ILE A 102 18.22 8.81 57.58
CA ILE A 102 17.13 8.48 58.49
C ILE A 102 17.47 8.91 59.93
N GLU A 103 18.72 8.74 60.38
CA GLU A 103 19.15 9.19 61.71
C GLU A 103 19.09 10.73 61.81
N ALA A 104 19.58 11.43 60.77
CA ALA A 104 19.51 12.89 60.70
C ALA A 104 18.06 13.42 60.66
N ALA A 105 17.17 12.75 59.93
CA ALA A 105 15.76 13.09 59.90
C ALA A 105 15.06 12.83 61.25
N ALA A 106 15.34 11.69 61.89
CA ALA A 106 14.80 11.36 63.20
C ALA A 106 15.23 12.39 64.27
N GLN A 107 16.50 12.81 64.25
CA GLN A 107 17.01 13.85 65.14
C GLN A 107 16.31 15.20 64.91
N LYS A 108 16.10 15.62 63.65
CA LYS A 108 15.37 16.86 63.33
C LYS A 108 13.91 16.83 63.79
N LEU A 109 13.29 15.65 63.82
CA LEU A 109 11.91 15.45 64.26
C LEU A 109 11.79 15.22 65.78
N GLY A 110 12.90 15.24 66.53
CA GLY A 110 12.92 14.95 67.95
C GLY A 110 12.57 13.48 68.28
N LEU A 111 12.67 12.59 67.30
CA LEU A 111 12.37 11.16 67.43
C LEU A 111 13.65 10.37 67.74
N LYS A 112 13.48 9.22 68.40
CA LYS A 112 14.60 8.30 68.66
C LYS A 112 15.00 7.63 67.35
N SER A 113 16.29 7.71 67.01
CA SER A 113 16.86 7.08 65.81
C SER A 113 16.60 5.57 65.79
N PRO A 114 16.24 4.98 64.64
CA PRO A 114 15.96 3.55 64.54
C PRO A 114 17.19 2.69 64.83
N ALA A 115 16.98 1.48 65.38
CA ALA A 115 18.07 0.56 65.65
C ALA A 115 18.69 0.01 64.36
N LYS A 116 20.00 -0.29 64.36
CA LYS A 116 20.76 -0.83 63.21
C LYS A 116 20.11 -2.02 62.49
N LYS A 117 19.26 -2.80 63.17
CA LYS A 117 18.56 -3.98 62.64
C LYS A 117 17.12 -3.70 62.15
N GLN A 118 16.60 -2.48 62.33
CA GLN A 118 15.25 -2.08 61.92
C GLN A 118 15.21 -1.37 60.57
N LEU A 119 16.36 -1.00 60.01
CA LEU A 119 16.43 -0.43 58.66
C LEU A 119 16.08 -1.50 57.64
N ARG A 120 15.05 -1.21 56.85
CA ARG A 120 14.62 -2.06 55.74
C ARG A 120 15.63 -1.88 54.61
N TYR A 121 16.43 -2.90 54.35
CA TYR A 121 17.26 -2.94 53.15
C TYR A 121 16.36 -2.94 51.91
N PRO A 122 16.76 -2.27 50.81
CA PRO A 122 16.07 -2.38 49.53
C PRO A 122 16.02 -3.83 49.03
#